data_AF-A0A1L3MUX8-F1
#
_entry.id   AF-A0A1L3MUX8-F1
#
_cell.length_a   1.000
_cell.length_b   1.000
_cell.length_c   1.000
_cell.angle_alpha   90.00
_cell.angle_beta   90.00
_cell.angle_gamma   90.00
#
_symmetry.space_group_name_H-M   'P 1'
#
loop_
_entity.id
_entity.type
_entity.pdbx_description
1 polymer ?
#
loop_
_entity_poly.entity_id
_entity_poly.type
_entity_poly.pdbx_seq_one_letter_code
_entity_poly.pdbx_strand_id
1 'polypeptide(L)' 'MSPFLIIGIIMGTLAIDYMWLDHNRKRWGWMKSLSRKFKVMYLTCFLTISCLIYIGISGNYF' A
#
# COMPACT_ATOMS: atom_id res chain seq x y z
N MET A 1 10.18 17.48 2.12
CA MET A 1 9.76 16.96 0.80
C MET A 1 8.29 17.31 0.60
N SER A 2 7.86 17.62 -0.63
CA SER A 2 6.44 17.94 -0.88
C SER A 2 5.55 16.76 -0.46
N PRO A 3 4.42 16.99 0.25
CA PRO A 3 3.48 15.94 0.65
C PRO A 3 2.98 15.10 -0.52
N PHE A 4 2.78 15.74 -1.68
CA PHE A 4 2.39 15.08 -2.93
C PHE A 4 3.45 14.10 -3.42
N LEU A 5 4.74 14.43 -3.22
CA LEU A 5 5.86 13.56 -3.57
C LEU A 5 5.91 12.34 -2.64
N ILE A 6 5.63 12.52 -1.35
CA ILE A 6 5.60 11.43 -0.38
C ILE A 6 4.44 10.46 -0.67
N ILE A 7 3.24 10.99 -0.95
CA ILE A 7 2.08 10.17 -1.36
C ILE A 7 2.40 9.41 -2.65
N GLY A 8 3.03 10.08 -3.62
CA GLY A 8 3.49 9.45 -4.86
C GLY A 8 4.46 8.29 -4.63
N ILE A 9 5.41 8.44 -3.71
CA ILE A 9 6.36 7.38 -3.34
C ILE A 9 5.64 6.21 -2.67
N ILE A 10 4.70 6.47 -1.74
CA ILE A 10 3.93 5.42 -1.07
C ILE A 10 3.10 4.62 -2.09
N MET A 11 2.38 5.32 -2.98
CA MET A 11 1.59 4.71 -4.06
C MET A 11 2.46 3.89 -5.02
N GLY A 12 3.59 4.46 -5.46
CA GLY A 12 4.53 3.79 -6.36
C GLY A 12 5.15 2.53 -5.74
N THR A 13 5.53 2.60 -4.46
CA THR A 13 6.08 1.46 -3.73
C THR A 13 5.05 0.34 -3.63
N LEU A 14 3.80 0.66 -3.31
CA LEU A 14 2.71 -0.32 -3.25
C LEU A 14 2.39 -0.94 -4.61
N ALA A 15 2.39 -0.14 -5.67
CA ALA A 15 2.16 -0.61 -7.03
C ALA A 15 3.27 -1.55 -7.49
N ILE A 16 4.55 -1.19 -7.26
CA ILE A 16 5.70 -2.03 -7.59
C ILE A 16 5.69 -3.32 -6.77
N ASP A 17 5.36 -3.26 -5.48
CA ASP A 17 5.28 -4.44 -4.63
C ASP A 17 4.20 -5.41 -5.13
N TYR A 18 3.02 -4.89 -5.43
CA TYR A 18 1.88 -5.67 -5.89
C TYR A 18 2.05 -6.21 -7.32
N MET A 19 2.55 -5.39 -8.26
CA MET A 19 2.63 -5.76 -9.68
C MET A 19 3.91 -6.53 -10.01
N TRP A 20 5.04 -6.13 -9.43
CA TRP A 20 6.36 -6.63 -9.81
C TRP A 20 6.86 -7.70 -8.84
N LEU A 21 6.86 -7.40 -7.54
CA LEU A 21 7.41 -8.32 -6.53
C LEU A 21 6.49 -9.48 -6.19
N ASP A 22 5.17 -9.33 -6.37
CA ASP A 22 4.19 -10.41 -6.20
C ASP A 22 3.74 -11.07 -7.53
N HIS A 23 4.46 -10.86 -8.64
CA HIS A 23 4.10 -11.45 -9.94
C HIS A 23 3.95 -12.99 -9.88
N ASN A 24 4.81 -13.66 -9.12
CA ASN A 24 4.75 -15.12 -8.91
C ASN A 24 3.91 -15.54 -7.69
N ARG A 25 3.22 -14.60 -7.02
CA ARG A 25 2.52 -14.81 -5.75
C ARG A 25 3.36 -15.52 -4.69
N LYS A 26 4.70 -15.38 -4.74
CA LYS A 26 5.61 -16.03 -3.79
C LYS A 26 5.59 -15.34 -2.43
N ARG A 27 5.34 -14.03 -2.41
CA ARG A 27 5.36 -13.22 -1.20
C ARG A 27 3.99 -13.20 -0.51
N TRP A 28 2.92 -13.09 -1.31
CA TRP A 28 1.54 -13.17 -0.85
C TRP A 28 0.91 -14.53 -1.17
N GLY A 29 1.69 -15.61 -1.07
CA GLY A 29 1.24 -16.98 -1.40
C GLY A 29 0.04 -17.45 -0.58
N TRP A 30 -0.06 -16.98 0.67
CA TRP A 30 -1.23 -17.15 1.54
C TRP A 30 -2.48 -16.42 1.01
N MET A 31 -2.30 -15.36 0.24
CA MET A 31 -3.37 -14.65 -0.46
C MET A 31 -3.74 -15.30 -1.80
N LYS A 32 -3.03 -16.34 -2.27
CA LYS A 32 -3.30 -16.96 -3.58
C LYS A 32 -4.71 -17.55 -3.68
N SER A 33 -5.23 -18.13 -2.60
CA SER A 33 -6.58 -18.73 -2.52
C SER A 33 -7.70 -17.70 -2.24
N LEU A 34 -7.34 -16.49 -1.80
CA LEU A 34 -8.31 -15.45 -1.49
C LEU A 34 -8.94 -14.87 -2.77
N SER A 35 -10.22 -14.53 -2.68
CA SER A 35 -10.98 -13.96 -3.78
C SER A 35 -10.40 -12.60 -4.20
N ARG A 36 -10.55 -12.25 -5.48
CA ARG A 36 -10.03 -10.98 -6.03
C ARG A 36 -10.55 -9.77 -5.25
N LYS A 37 -11.80 -9.82 -4.76
CA LYS A 37 -12.41 -8.78 -3.92
C LYS A 37 -11.70 -8.62 -2.58
N PHE A 38 -11.36 -9.72 -1.90
CA PHE A 38 -10.61 -9.68 -0.64
C PHE A 38 -9.21 -9.09 -0.81
N LYS A 39 -8.54 -9.38 -1.92
CA LYS A 39 -7.22 -8.79 -2.22
C LYS A 39 -7.30 -7.29 -2.41
N VAL A 40 -8.27 -6.83 -3.19
CA VAL A 40 -8.50 -5.39 -3.41
C VAL A 40 -8.82 -4.71 -2.07
N MET A 41 -9.71 -5.30 -1.27
CA MET A 41 -10.07 -4.78 0.05
C MET A 41 -8.85 -4.66 0.97
N TYR A 42 -8.00 -5.69 1.02
CA TYR A 42 -6.77 -5.68 1.81
C TYR A 42 -5.82 -4.57 1.36
N LEU A 43 -5.58 -4.46 0.04
CA LEU A 43 -4.72 -3.42 -0.52
C LEU A 43 -5.25 -2.02 -0.21
N THR A 44 -6.55 -1.78 -0.39
CA THR A 44 -7.19 -0.49 -0.08
C THR A 44 -7.10 -0.14 1.41
N CYS A 45 -7.28 -1.14 2.28
CA CYS A 45 -7.18 -0.93 3.73
C CYS A 45 -5.74 -0.58 4.14
N PHE A 46 -4.75 -1.30 3.60
CA PHE A 46 -3.34 -1.03 3.82
C PHE A 46 -2.95 0.40 3.38
N LEU A 47 -3.43 0.81 2.21
CA LEU A 47 -3.19 2.13 1.64
C LEU A 47 -3.84 3.23 2.49
N THR A 48 -5.06 2.99 2.97
CA THR A 48 -5.80 3.92 3.84
C THR A 48 -5.08 4.11 5.18
N ILE A 49 -4.66 3.02 5.82
CA ILE A 49 -3.90 3.06 7.09
C ILE A 49 -2.56 3.78 6.90
N SER A 50 -1.85 3.52 5.79
CA SER A 50 -0.58 4.18 5.48
C SER A 50 -0.75 5.71 5.34
N CYS A 51 -1.81 6.14 4.66
CA CYS A 51 -2.17 7.56 4.57
C CYS A 51 -2.54 8.16 5.93
N LEU A 52 -3.32 7.46 6.76
CA LEU A 52 -3.68 7.93 8.11
C LEU A 52 -2.45 8.08 9.01
N ILE A 53 -1.52 7.11 8.97
CA ILE A 53 -0.25 7.19 9.70
C ILE A 53 0.55 8.40 9.23
N TYR A 54 0.67 8.62 7.92
CA TYR A 54 1.37 9.76 7.37
C TYR A 54 0.76 11.10 7.83
N ILE A 55 -0.57 11.23 7.76
CA ILE A 55 -1.28 12.44 8.23
C ILE A 55 -1.11 12.64 9.73
N GLY A 56 -1.27 11.59 10.53
CA GLY A 56 -1.15 11.66 11.99
C GLY A 56 0.27 12.01 12.46
N ILE A 57 1.30 11.46 11.79
CA ILE A 57 2.69 11.85 12.01
C ILE A 57 2.88 13.29 11.55
N SER A 58 2.53 13.62 10.30
CA SER A 58 2.74 14.96 9.74
C SER A 58 2.04 16.06 10.55
N GLY A 59 0.86 15.80 11.11
CA GLY A 59 0.14 16.76 11.96
C GLY A 59 0.82 17.05 13.30
N ASN A 60 1.72 16.18 13.78
CA ASN A 60 2.54 16.43 14.97
C ASN A 60 3.86 17.14 14.65
N TYR A 61 4.29 17.16 13.38
CA TYR A 61 5.55 17.77 12.93
C TYR A 61 5.31 19.05 12.09
N PHE A 62 4.12 19.65 12.19
CA PHE A 62 3.75 20.95 11.60
C PHE A 62 3.48 21.98 12.70
#